data_AF-A0A2D4GV41-F1
#
_entry.id   AF-A0A2D4GV41-F1
#
_cell.length_a   1.000
_cell.length_b   1.000
_cell.length_c   1.000
_cell.angle_alpha   90.00
_cell.angle_beta   90.00
_cell.angle_gamma   90.00
#
_symmetry.space_group_name_H-M   'P 1'
#
loop_
_entity.id
_entity.type
_entity.pdbx_description
1 polymer ?
#
loop_
_entity_poly.entity_id
_entity_poly.type
_entity_poly.pdbx_seq_one_letter_code
_entity_poly.pdbx_strand_id
1 'polypeptide(L)'
;MMLSSNRDRFLKGEGLQLMNLMLREKKISRSSALKVLDHAMIGPEGADNCHKFVDILGLRTIFPLFMKSPKKIKKVGASEKEHEEHVCSILASLLRNLRSQQRTRLLNKFTENDSEKVDRLMELYFKYLDAMQVADKKIEGEKHDMVRRGEIIDDDTEEEFYLRR
;
A
#
# COMPACT_ATOMS: atom_id res chain seq x y z
N MET A 1 4.30 -13.78 0.00
CA MET A 1 3.24 -13.54 1.00
C MET A 1 3.57 -14.28 2.30
N MET A 2 3.14 -13.76 3.45
CA MET A 2 3.36 -14.43 4.75
C MET A 2 2.43 -15.65 4.86
N LEU A 3 2.96 -16.81 5.23
CA LEU A 3 2.15 -18.01 5.45
C LEU A 3 1.15 -17.75 6.60
N SER A 4 -0.11 -18.16 6.45
CA SER A 4 -1.18 -17.86 7.41
C SER A 4 -0.84 -18.29 8.85
N SER A 5 -0.20 -19.45 9.02
CA SER A 5 0.25 -19.93 10.34
C SER A 5 1.32 -19.05 11.00
N ASN A 6 2.09 -18.30 10.22
CA ASN A 6 3.10 -17.38 10.74
C ASN A 6 2.49 -16.06 11.21
N ARG A 7 1.28 -15.68 10.75
CA ARG A 7 0.65 -14.42 11.17
C ARG A 7 0.29 -14.42 12.66
N ASP A 8 -0.24 -15.53 13.17
CA ASP A 8 -0.49 -15.71 14.61
C ASP A 8 0.82 -15.72 15.42
N ARG A 9 1.87 -16.38 14.92
CA ARG A 9 3.19 -16.37 15.57
C ARG A 9 3.79 -14.96 15.63
N PHE A 10 3.65 -14.19 14.56
CA PHE A 10 4.10 -12.80 14.49
C PHE A 10 3.33 -11.90 15.45
N LEU A 11 2.01 -12.10 15.56
CA LEU A 11 1.17 -11.41 16.52
C LEU A 11 1.59 -11.70 17.97
N LYS A 12 1.76 -12.98 18.32
CA LYS A 12 2.19 -13.43 19.66
C LYS A 12 3.60 -12.96 20.00
N GLY A 13 4.49 -12.86 19.01
CA GLY A 13 5.86 -12.37 19.17
C GLY A 13 5.99 -10.85 19.19
N GLU A 14 4.91 -10.09 19.38
CA GLU A 14 4.90 -8.62 19.38
C GLU A 14 5.47 -7.97 18.11
N GLY A 15 5.37 -8.67 16.97
CA GLY A 15 5.91 -8.19 15.71
C GLY A 15 5.30 -6.85 15.28
N LEU A 16 4.00 -6.65 15.54
CA LEU A 16 3.31 -5.38 15.23
C LEU A 16 3.86 -4.21 16.07
N GLN A 17 4.12 -4.42 17.36
CA GLN A 17 4.70 -3.42 18.25
C GLN A 17 6.09 -3.00 17.76
N LEU A 18 6.92 -3.99 17.42
CA LEU A 18 8.27 -3.74 16.91
C LEU A 18 8.23 -2.97 15.58
N MET A 19 7.39 -3.38 14.62
CA MET A 19 7.29 -2.68 13.34
C MET A 19 6.76 -1.26 13.52
N ASN A 20 5.77 -1.08 14.39
CA ASN A 20 5.22 0.23 14.72
C ASN A 20 6.28 1.16 15.37
N LEU A 21 7.12 0.61 16.26
CA LEU A 21 8.27 1.32 16.82
C LEU A 21 9.27 1.73 15.73
N MET A 22 9.65 0.81 14.83
CA MET A 22 10.58 1.11 13.74
C MET A 22 10.07 2.21 12.81
N LEU A 23 8.76 2.24 12.54
CA LEU A 23 8.15 3.32 11.76
C LEU A 23 8.26 4.68 12.46
N ARG A 24 8.08 4.71 13.79
CA ARG A 24 8.17 5.93 14.61
C ARG A 24 9.60 6.45 14.75
N GLU A 25 10.58 5.55 14.92
CA GLU A 25 12.01 5.88 15.04
C GLU A 25 12.62 6.41 13.74
N LYS A 26 11.92 6.21 12.63
CA LYS A 26 12.24 6.87 11.36
C LYS A 26 13.66 6.55 10.86
N LYS A 27 14.24 5.39 11.20
CA LYS A 27 15.57 4.93 10.76
C LYS A 27 15.50 4.14 9.45
N ILE A 28 16.64 3.57 9.03
CA ILE A 28 16.81 2.82 7.77
C ILE A 28 15.82 1.64 7.66
N SER A 29 15.49 0.99 8.78
CA SER A 29 14.55 -0.14 8.83
C SER A 29 13.10 0.22 8.52
N ARG A 30 12.75 1.51 8.42
CA ARG A 30 11.37 1.98 8.21
C ARG A 30 10.71 1.38 6.97
N SER A 31 11.40 1.40 5.83
CA SER A 31 10.85 0.90 4.57
C SER A 31 10.52 -0.58 4.66
N SER A 32 11.42 -1.38 5.24
CA SER A 32 11.19 -2.81 5.45
C SER A 32 10.08 -3.07 6.47
N ALA A 33 10.01 -2.29 7.55
CA ALA A 33 8.97 -2.42 8.55
C ALA A 33 7.57 -2.16 7.98
N LEU A 34 7.45 -1.17 7.08
CA LEU A 34 6.20 -0.89 6.38
C LEU A 34 5.78 -2.09 5.51
N LYS A 35 6.71 -2.67 4.75
CA LYS A 35 6.46 -3.87 3.93
C LYS A 35 6.06 -5.08 4.77
N VAL A 36 6.67 -5.29 5.94
CA VAL A 36 6.28 -6.38 6.86
C VAL A 36 4.86 -6.18 7.37
N LEU A 37 4.48 -4.94 7.74
CA LEU A 37 3.13 -4.62 8.18
C LEU A 37 2.08 -4.91 7.11
N ASP A 38 2.36 -4.54 5.87
CA ASP A 38 1.51 -4.84 4.72
C ASP A 38 1.25 -6.36 4.60
N HIS A 39 2.32 -7.17 4.57
CA HIS A 39 2.20 -8.63 4.50
C HIS A 39 1.51 -9.25 5.72
N ALA A 40 1.66 -8.67 6.91
CA ALA A 40 1.02 -9.18 8.12
C ALA A 40 -0.51 -8.95 8.12
N MET A 41 -0.98 -7.88 7.47
CA MET A 41 -2.38 -7.44 7.51
C MET A 41 -3.19 -7.78 6.25
N ILE A 42 -2.54 -8.07 5.12
CA ILE A 42 -3.21 -8.44 3.87
C ILE A 42 -4.03 -9.74 4.01
N GLY A 43 -5.18 -9.79 3.35
CA GLY A 43 -6.07 -10.96 3.30
C GLY A 43 -6.97 -11.14 4.54
N PRO A 44 -7.99 -12.04 4.49
CA PRO A 44 -8.83 -12.35 5.65
C PRO A 44 -8.05 -12.79 6.89
N GLU A 45 -6.97 -13.55 6.68
CA GLU A 45 -6.13 -14.10 7.73
C GLU A 45 -5.24 -13.05 8.42
N GLY A 46 -5.22 -11.81 7.92
CA GLY A 46 -4.61 -10.65 8.57
C GLY A 46 -5.54 -9.93 9.55
N ALA A 47 -6.79 -10.40 9.74
CA ALA A 47 -7.79 -9.67 10.52
C ALA A 47 -7.38 -9.39 11.97
N ASP A 48 -6.82 -10.35 12.68
CA ASP A 48 -6.36 -10.15 14.06
C ASP A 48 -5.20 -9.15 14.13
N ASN A 49 -4.31 -9.19 13.13
CA ASN A 49 -3.23 -8.22 13.00
C ASN A 49 -3.76 -6.80 12.76
N CYS A 50 -4.80 -6.64 11.93
CA CYS A 50 -5.46 -5.35 11.72
C CYS A 50 -6.02 -4.78 13.02
N HIS A 51 -6.75 -5.59 13.81
CA HIS A 51 -7.33 -5.14 15.08
C HIS A 51 -6.24 -4.76 16.08
N LYS A 52 -5.24 -5.64 16.27
CA LYS A 52 -4.12 -5.37 17.17
C LYS A 52 -3.35 -4.12 16.76
N PHE A 53 -3.12 -3.90 15.46
CA PHE A 53 -2.45 -2.71 14.95
C PHE A 53 -3.15 -1.41 15.38
N VAL A 54 -4.49 -1.37 15.35
CA VAL A 54 -5.28 -0.22 15.83
C VAL A 54 -5.19 -0.06 17.35
N ASP A 55 -5.20 -1.18 18.09
CA ASP A 55 -5.11 -1.17 19.56
C ASP A 55 -3.75 -0.64 20.04
N ILE A 56 -2.66 -0.95 19.34
CA ILE A 56 -1.31 -0.44 19.65
C ILE A 56 -1.03 0.95 19.04
N LEU A 57 -2.08 1.73 18.76
CA LEU A 57 -2.01 3.10 18.22
C LEU A 57 -1.39 3.20 16.81
N GLY A 58 -1.43 2.13 16.01
CA GLY A 58 -0.88 2.11 14.64
C GLY A 58 -1.48 3.18 13.71
N LEU A 59 -2.73 3.60 13.95
CA LEU A 59 -3.36 4.71 13.20
C LEU A 59 -2.60 6.03 13.35
N ARG A 60 -2.01 6.32 14.51
CA ARG A 60 -1.19 7.51 14.72
C ARG A 60 0.12 7.46 13.92
N THR A 61 0.56 6.26 13.54
CA THR A 61 1.80 6.04 12.79
C THR A 61 1.57 6.02 11.29
N ILE A 62 0.53 5.33 10.80
CA ILE A 62 0.31 5.13 9.36
C ILE A 62 -0.25 6.37 8.66
N PHE A 63 -1.14 7.15 9.31
CA PHE A 63 -1.76 8.32 8.66
C PHE A 63 -0.76 9.45 8.35
N PRO A 64 0.24 9.76 9.17
CA PRO A 64 1.32 10.66 8.76
C PRO A 64 2.09 10.18 7.52
N LEU A 65 2.26 8.86 7.37
CA LEU A 65 2.91 8.27 6.20
C LEU A 65 2.02 8.30 4.94
N PHE A 66 0.70 8.27 5.11
CA PHE A 66 -0.28 8.47 4.04
C PHE A 66 -0.34 9.92 3.55
N MET A 67 -0.33 10.87 4.49
CA MET A 67 -0.33 12.30 4.16
C MET A 67 0.96 12.77 3.51
N LYS A 68 2.10 12.15 3.85
CA LYS A 68 3.40 12.56 3.31
C LYS A 68 4.35 11.38 3.11
N SER A 69 4.63 11.12 1.84
CA SER A 69 5.63 10.14 1.42
C SER A 69 7.04 10.66 1.73
N PRO A 70 7.91 9.87 2.40
CA PRO A 70 9.30 10.24 2.63
C PRO A 70 10.04 10.39 1.29
N LYS A 71 10.71 11.54 1.08
CA LYS A 71 11.57 11.71 -0.10
C LYS A 71 12.78 10.78 0.00
N LYS A 72 13.20 10.17 -1.10
CA LYS A 72 14.46 9.41 -1.18
C LYS A 72 15.64 10.38 -0.95
N ILE A 73 16.26 10.31 0.24
CA ILE A 73 17.44 11.12 0.58
C ILE A 73 18.75 10.34 0.30
N LYS A 74 18.71 9.01 0.13
CA LYS A 74 19.89 8.15 -0.12
C LYS A 74 19.59 7.06 -1.17
N LYS A 75 20.65 6.44 -1.72
CA LYS A 75 20.59 5.24 -2.59
C LYS A 75 19.88 4.02 -1.95
N VAL A 76 19.67 4.04 -0.63
CA VAL A 76 19.05 2.97 0.14
C VAL A 76 17.71 3.45 0.68
N GLY A 77 16.62 2.77 0.31
CA GLY A 77 15.25 3.06 0.76
C GLY A 77 14.21 2.81 -0.34
N ALA A 78 12.94 2.66 0.07
CA ALA A 78 11.82 2.53 -0.85
C ALA A 78 11.64 3.81 -1.69
N SER A 79 11.20 3.65 -2.93
CA SER A 79 10.72 4.74 -3.77
C SER A 79 9.42 5.34 -3.21
N GLU A 80 9.06 6.52 -3.70
CA GLU A 80 7.79 7.14 -3.34
C GLU A 80 6.59 6.25 -3.74
N LYS A 81 6.65 5.63 -4.93
CA LYS A 81 5.64 4.70 -5.43
C LYS A 81 5.51 3.48 -4.50
N GLU A 82 6.60 2.77 -4.22
CA GLU A 82 6.58 1.60 -3.31
C GLU A 82 6.09 1.95 -1.90
N HIS A 83 6.43 3.15 -1.40
CA HIS A 83 5.92 3.63 -0.11
C HIS A 83 4.40 3.83 -0.15
N GLU A 84 3.90 4.52 -1.17
CA GLU A 84 2.46 4.79 -1.34
C GLU A 84 1.67 3.49 -1.54
N GLU A 85 2.20 2.54 -2.32
CA GLU A 85 1.60 1.22 -2.52
C GLU A 85 1.39 0.48 -1.19
N HIS A 86 2.44 0.35 -0.37
CA HIS A 86 2.33 -0.34 0.91
C HIS A 86 1.38 0.39 1.87
N VAL A 87 1.40 1.72 1.92
CA VAL A 87 0.47 2.48 2.77
C VAL A 87 -0.98 2.27 2.31
N CYS A 88 -1.27 2.37 1.02
CA CYS A 88 -2.60 2.15 0.46
C CYS A 88 -3.07 0.71 0.68
N SER A 89 -2.20 -0.28 0.49
CA SER A 89 -2.50 -1.70 0.75
C SER A 89 -2.84 -1.95 2.21
N ILE A 90 -2.09 -1.34 3.15
CA ILE A 90 -2.39 -1.41 4.58
C ILE A 90 -3.77 -0.79 4.86
N LEU A 91 -4.06 0.40 4.35
CA LEU A 91 -5.35 1.07 4.58
C LEU A 91 -6.52 0.27 3.99
N ALA A 92 -6.37 -0.31 2.81
CA ALA A 92 -7.35 -1.19 2.19
C ALA A 92 -7.59 -2.45 3.04
N SER A 93 -6.51 -3.06 3.55
CA SER A 93 -6.58 -4.23 4.44
C SER A 93 -7.30 -3.91 5.75
N LEU A 94 -7.04 -2.73 6.33
CA LEU A 94 -7.75 -2.26 7.53
C LEU A 94 -9.24 -2.02 7.23
N LEU A 95 -9.59 -1.33 6.14
CA LEU A 95 -10.98 -1.08 5.73
C LEU A 95 -11.75 -2.39 5.48
N ARG A 96 -11.08 -3.38 4.89
CA ARG A 96 -11.65 -4.70 4.61
C ARG A 96 -11.88 -5.53 5.87
N ASN A 97 -10.90 -5.56 6.77
CA ASN A 97 -10.88 -6.53 7.88
C ASN A 97 -11.41 -5.97 9.21
N LEU A 98 -11.30 -4.66 9.49
CA LEU A 98 -11.72 -4.11 10.78
C LEU A 98 -13.24 -4.11 10.95
N ARG A 99 -13.67 -4.38 12.18
CA ARG A 99 -15.07 -4.33 12.63
C ARG A 99 -15.20 -3.47 13.89
N SER A 100 -16.45 -3.18 14.27
CA SER A 100 -16.80 -2.55 15.55
C SER A 100 -15.97 -1.29 15.87
N GLN A 101 -15.45 -1.17 17.10
CA GLN A 101 -14.78 0.02 17.60
C GLN A 101 -13.51 0.39 16.80
N GLN A 102 -12.71 -0.59 16.39
CA GLN A 102 -11.50 -0.34 15.58
C GLN A 102 -11.87 0.20 14.19
N ARG A 103 -12.96 -0.29 13.58
CA ARG A 103 -13.47 0.26 12.32
C ARG A 103 -13.94 1.71 12.49
N THR A 104 -14.69 2.02 13.54
CA THR A 104 -15.11 3.40 13.83
C THR A 104 -13.91 4.32 14.01
N ARG A 105 -12.88 3.89 14.75
CA ARG A 105 -11.63 4.65 14.93
C ARG A 105 -10.92 4.91 13.60
N LEU A 106 -10.90 3.94 12.69
CA LEU A 106 -10.34 4.14 11.34
C LEU A 106 -11.17 5.14 10.52
N LEU A 107 -12.50 4.99 10.48
CA LEU A 107 -13.37 5.88 9.71
C LEU A 107 -13.28 7.33 10.20
N ASN A 108 -13.19 7.53 11.52
CA ASN A 108 -13.01 8.87 12.09
C ASN A 108 -11.72 9.55 11.60
N LYS A 109 -10.66 8.80 11.25
CA LYS A 109 -9.45 9.39 10.66
C LYS A 109 -9.73 10.07 9.32
N PHE A 110 -10.71 9.59 8.56
CA PHE A 110 -11.11 10.15 7.27
C PHE A 110 -12.04 11.36 7.39
N THR A 111 -12.63 11.61 8.57
CA THR A 111 -13.48 12.78 8.82
C THR A 111 -12.78 13.88 9.63
N GLU A 112 -11.55 13.62 10.10
CA GLU A 112 -10.72 14.62 10.78
C GLU A 112 -10.32 15.76 9.82
N ASN A 113 -10.19 16.98 10.37
CA ASN A 113 -9.66 18.15 9.67
C ASN A 113 -10.34 18.40 8.32
N ASP A 114 -11.68 18.52 8.33
CA ASP A 114 -12.49 18.70 7.13
C ASP A 114 -12.29 17.61 6.06
N SER A 115 -12.05 16.38 6.53
CA SER A 115 -11.79 15.22 5.67
C SER A 115 -10.52 15.32 4.82
N GLU A 116 -9.45 15.96 5.31
CA GLU A 116 -8.17 16.11 4.59
C GLU A 116 -7.58 14.79 4.05
N LYS A 117 -7.93 13.64 4.66
CA LYS A 117 -7.48 12.32 4.18
C LYS A 117 -8.20 11.90 2.90
N VAL A 118 -9.44 12.34 2.71
CA VAL A 118 -10.20 12.15 1.48
C VAL A 118 -9.59 13.01 0.38
N ASP A 119 -9.20 14.25 0.68
CA ASP A 119 -8.48 15.10 -0.29
C ASP A 119 -7.17 14.44 -0.73
N ARG A 120 -6.37 13.95 0.24
CA ARG A 120 -5.14 13.22 -0.06
C ARG A 120 -5.41 11.94 -0.88
N LEU A 121 -6.51 11.24 -0.60
CA LEU A 121 -6.91 10.06 -1.37
C LEU A 121 -7.23 10.42 -2.82
N MET A 122 -7.94 11.52 -3.05
CA MET A 122 -8.26 12.01 -4.38
C MET A 122 -7.01 12.49 -5.13
N GLU A 123 -6.08 13.16 -4.43
CA GLU A 123 -4.78 13.54 -5.00
C GLU A 123 -4.00 12.32 -5.51
N LEU A 124 -3.91 11.27 -4.68
CA LEU A 124 -3.29 10.00 -5.07
C LEU A 124 -4.04 9.34 -6.23
N TYR A 125 -5.36 9.33 -6.20
CA TYR A 125 -6.20 8.78 -7.25
C TYR A 125 -5.90 9.44 -8.60
N PHE A 126 -5.92 10.78 -8.68
CA PHE A 126 -5.62 11.49 -9.92
C PHE A 126 -4.18 11.25 -10.39
N LYS A 127 -3.19 11.30 -9.47
CA LYS A 127 -1.77 11.01 -9.78
C LYS A 127 -1.60 9.65 -10.46
N TYR A 128 -2.22 8.60 -9.93
CA TYR A 128 -2.08 7.24 -10.48
C TYR A 128 -3.00 6.99 -11.68
N LEU A 129 -4.17 7.63 -11.74
CA LEU A 129 -5.05 7.57 -12.91
C LEU A 129 -4.37 8.16 -14.14
N ASP A 130 -3.74 9.33 -14.00
CA ASP A 130 -3.02 9.99 -15.11
C ASP A 130 -1.86 9.11 -15.60
N ALA A 131 -1.10 8.52 -14.67
CA ALA A 131 -0.01 7.61 -15.01
C ALA A 131 -0.52 6.35 -15.77
N MET A 132 -1.64 5.78 -15.33
CA MET A 132 -2.30 4.64 -16.01
C MET A 132 -2.77 5.02 -17.40
N GLN A 133 -3.46 6.15 -17.56
CA GLN A 133 -3.96 6.60 -18.86
C GLN A 133 -2.83 6.83 -19.88
N VAL A 134 -1.69 7.38 -19.43
CA VAL A 134 -0.50 7.54 -20.28
C VAL A 134 0.08 6.19 -20.69
N ALA A 135 0.20 5.24 -19.75
CA ALA A 135 0.70 3.90 -20.04
C ALA A 135 -0.24 3.16 -21.01
N ASP A 136 -1.54 3.15 -20.74
CA ASP A 136 -2.54 2.50 -21.59
C ASP A 136 -2.58 3.10 -23.01
N LYS A 137 -2.50 4.42 -23.14
CA LYS A 137 -2.45 5.06 -24.46
C LYS A 137 -1.20 4.66 -25.26
N LYS A 138 -0.06 4.50 -24.58
CA LYS A 138 1.18 4.03 -25.22
C LYS A 138 1.05 2.57 -25.66
N ILE A 139 0.54 1.71 -24.77
CA ILE A 139 0.28 0.29 -25.06
C ILE A 139 -0.66 0.15 -26.26
N GLU A 140 -1.75 0.92 -26.31
CA GLU A 140 -2.72 0.85 -27.41
C GLU A 140 -2.10 1.29 -28.75
N GLY A 141 -1.27 2.33 -28.75
CA GLY A 141 -0.51 2.74 -29.94
C GLY A 141 0.42 1.63 -30.44
N GLU A 142 1.15 0.99 -29.53
CA GLU A 142 2.03 -0.14 -29.85
C GLU A 142 1.23 -1.33 -30.40
N LYS A 143 0.09 -1.69 -29.80
CA LYS A 143 -0.80 -2.75 -30.31
C LYS A 143 -1.25 -2.45 -31.74
N HIS A 144 -1.66 -1.21 -32.02
CA HIS A 144 -2.03 -0.81 -33.38
C HIS A 144 -0.87 -0.93 -34.38
N ASP A 145 0.33 -0.53 -33.99
CA ASP A 145 1.50 -0.61 -34.87
C ASP A 145 1.96 -2.05 -35.10
N MET A 146 1.88 -2.93 -34.09
CA MET A 146 2.14 -4.37 -34.22
C MET A 146 1.20 -5.01 -35.24
N VAL A 147 -0.11 -4.72 -35.15
CA VAL A 147 -1.11 -5.20 -36.11
C VAL A 147 -0.79 -4.72 -37.52
N ARG A 148 -0.37 -3.46 -37.71
CA ARG A 148 0.03 -2.94 -39.03
C ARG A 148 1.28 -3.63 -39.59
N ARG A 149 2.21 -4.06 -38.73
CA ARG A 149 3.41 -4.82 -39.11
C ARG A 149 3.13 -6.32 -39.32
N GLY A 150 1.91 -6.79 -39.02
CA GLY A 150 1.55 -8.21 -39.08
C GLY A 150 2.13 -9.04 -37.94
N GLU A 151 2.53 -8.38 -36.85
CA GLU A 151 3.03 -9.04 -35.64
C GLU A 151 1.85 -9.58 -34.82
N ILE A 152 2.03 -10.77 -34.24
CA ILE A 152 1.03 -11.41 -33.38
C ILE A 152 1.21 -10.87 -31.96
N ILE A 153 0.10 -10.50 -31.31
CA ILE A 153 0.09 -10.21 -29.87
C ILE A 153 -0.16 -11.54 -29.17
N ASP A 154 0.90 -12.09 -28.58
CA ASP A 154 0.88 -13.34 -27.83
C ASP A 154 0.88 -13.10 -26.30
N ASP A 155 0.91 -14.18 -25.53
CA ASP A 155 0.87 -14.13 -24.08
C ASP A 155 2.09 -13.40 -23.49
N ASP A 156 3.27 -13.58 -24.08
CA ASP A 156 4.51 -12.89 -23.66
C ASP A 156 4.40 -11.38 -23.88
N THR A 157 3.79 -10.97 -25.00
CA THR A 157 3.51 -9.55 -25.30
C THR A 157 2.52 -8.96 -24.30
N GLU A 158 1.45 -9.68 -23.95
CA GLU A 158 0.48 -9.21 -22.95
C GLU A 158 1.10 -9.15 -21.54
N GLU A 159 2.02 -10.05 -21.18
CA GLU A 159 2.78 -9.96 -19.93
C GLU A 159 3.66 -8.70 -19.90
N GLU A 160 4.32 -8.37 -21.01
CA GLU A 160 5.09 -7.12 -21.12
C GLU A 160 4.21 -5.88 -20.98
N PHE A 161 3.00 -5.89 -21.57
CA PHE A 161 2.02 -4.81 -21.38
C PHE A 161 1.53 -4.73 -19.93
N TYR A 162 1.35 -5.86 -19.25
CA TYR A 162 0.97 -5.88 -17.84
C TYR A 162 2.04 -5.24 -16.94
N LEU A 163 3.32 -5.55 -17.14
CA LEU A 163 4.43 -4.99 -16.35
C LEU A 163 4.59 -3.47 -16.51
N ARG A 164 4.05 -2.90 -17.60
CA ARG A 164 4.13 -1.47 -17.90
C ARG A 164 2.97 -0.64 -17.33
N ARG A 165 1.93 -1.31 -16.82
CA ARG A 165 0.85 -0.68 -16.04
C ARG A 165 1.28 -0.62 -14.57
#